data_AF-A0A556C595-F1
#
_entry.id   AF-A0A556C595-F1
#
_cell.length_a   1.000
_cell.length_b   1.000
_cell.length_c   1.000
_cell.angle_alpha   90.00
_cell.angle_beta   90.00
_cell.angle_gamma   90.00
#
_symmetry.space_group_name_H-M   'P 1'
#
loop_
_entity.id
_entity.type
_entity.pdbx_description
1 polymer ?
#
loop_
_entity_poly.entity_id
_entity_poly.type
_entity_poly.pdbx_seq_one_letter_code
_entity_poly.pdbx_strand_id
1 'polypeptide(L)'
;MAKVRFERQDGSVVRSGNPAWSPGGYAHAYDHEATLGGGTLWRAVPTHFDGTEGTPSEYVGAVIPALSDGWAWLKPVSDPDKAMLLKVEPPDLSYDARVDTTSIAGSARPAATWDVLEGFTTQLRSLVREKPVADQLMTLLDEGPVLAQFPACAGLPDFYFIRGKVDLEHVHWDGYPWRRYQWDVISIDRPDTTDSPLRIPDLSYDTVERDWTTYDQLAATVTSYNKLLEP
;
A
#
# COMPACT_ATOMS: atom_id res chain seq x y z
N MET A 1 -9.88 -22.24 -15.91
CA MET A 1 -9.46 -21.44 -14.75
C MET A 1 -10.09 -20.07 -14.92
N ALA A 2 -10.75 -19.56 -13.89
CA ALA A 2 -11.40 -18.25 -13.96
C ALA A 2 -10.55 -17.15 -13.30
N LYS A 3 -9.78 -17.56 -12.30
CA LYS A 3 -9.04 -16.68 -11.40
C LYS A 3 -7.65 -17.23 -11.13
N VAL A 4 -6.75 -16.33 -10.77
CA VAL A 4 -5.38 -16.62 -10.36
C VAL A 4 -5.07 -15.77 -9.13
N ARG A 5 -4.47 -16.37 -8.11
CA ARG A 5 -3.88 -15.65 -6.97
C ARG A 5 -2.38 -15.45 -7.20
N PHE A 6 -1.89 -14.23 -7.05
CA PHE A 6 -0.45 -13.95 -7.09
C PHE A 6 0.11 -13.89 -5.67
N GLU A 7 1.22 -14.59 -5.43
CA GLU A 7 1.87 -14.67 -4.12
C GLU A 7 3.36 -14.34 -4.25
N ARG A 8 3.90 -13.63 -3.26
CA ARG A 8 5.35 -13.42 -3.09
C ARG A 8 6.00 -14.66 -2.45
N GLN A 9 7.33 -14.72 -2.49
CA GLN A 9 8.11 -15.80 -1.85
C GLN A 9 7.88 -15.96 -0.34
N ASP A 10 7.52 -14.87 0.35
CA ASP A 10 7.25 -14.87 1.79
C ASP A 10 5.83 -15.36 2.14
N GLY A 11 5.05 -15.77 1.13
CA GLY A 11 3.66 -16.21 1.27
C GLY A 11 2.65 -15.07 1.31
N SER A 12 3.09 -13.81 1.26
CA SER A 12 2.17 -12.68 1.19
C SER A 12 1.50 -12.62 -0.19
N VAL A 13 0.18 -12.45 -0.18
CA VAL A 13 -0.60 -12.27 -1.40
C VAL A 13 -0.38 -10.89 -2.00
N VAL A 14 -0.32 -10.79 -3.32
CA VAL A 14 -0.29 -9.51 -4.04
C VAL A 14 -1.71 -8.96 -4.08
N ARG A 15 -1.95 -7.77 -3.51
CA ARG A 15 -3.30 -7.18 -3.35
C ARG A 15 -4.08 -7.11 -4.65
N SER A 16 -3.48 -6.57 -5.69
CA SER A 16 -4.13 -6.47 -7.01
C SER A 16 -4.39 -7.84 -7.65
N GLY A 17 -3.79 -8.90 -7.11
CA GLY A 17 -3.82 -10.25 -7.63
C GLY A 17 -4.46 -11.25 -6.68
N ASN A 18 -5.28 -10.82 -5.72
CA ASN A 18 -5.99 -11.71 -4.81
C ASN A 18 -7.51 -11.50 -4.80
N PRO A 19 -8.25 -12.06 -5.79
CA PRO A 19 -7.77 -12.77 -6.98
C PRO A 19 -7.70 -11.84 -8.22
N ALA A 20 -6.83 -12.17 -9.17
CA ALA A 20 -6.87 -11.62 -10.53
C ALA A 20 -7.75 -12.49 -11.46
N TRP A 21 -8.39 -11.88 -12.45
CA TRP A 21 -9.10 -12.62 -13.50
C TRP A 21 -8.13 -13.17 -14.54
N SER A 22 -8.49 -14.32 -15.14
CA SER A 22 -7.64 -15.00 -16.14
C SER A 22 -8.32 -15.33 -17.48
N PRO A 23 -8.99 -14.39 -18.18
CA PRO A 23 -9.56 -14.62 -19.50
C PRO A 23 -8.49 -15.09 -20.48
N GLY A 24 -8.79 -16.15 -21.24
CA GLY A 24 -7.85 -16.78 -22.15
C GLY A 24 -6.66 -17.48 -21.48
N GLY A 25 -6.68 -17.67 -20.15
CA GLY A 25 -5.60 -18.31 -19.39
C GLY A 25 -4.46 -17.38 -18.99
N TYR A 26 -4.59 -16.07 -19.20
CA TYR A 26 -3.59 -15.06 -18.83
C TYR A 26 -4.18 -14.08 -17.81
N ALA A 27 -3.38 -13.71 -16.81
CA ALA A 27 -3.74 -12.76 -15.76
C ALA A 27 -2.57 -11.81 -15.48
N HIS A 28 -2.89 -10.60 -15.02
CA HIS A 28 -1.90 -9.59 -14.62
C HIS A 28 -2.20 -9.10 -13.21
N ALA A 29 -1.16 -8.67 -12.50
CA ALA A 29 -1.23 -8.04 -11.19
C ALA A 29 -0.07 -7.03 -11.06
N TYR A 30 -0.30 -5.96 -10.31
CA TYR A 30 0.71 -5.01 -9.89
C TYR A 30 1.02 -5.16 -8.41
N ASP A 31 2.28 -5.45 -8.14
CA ASP A 31 2.77 -5.44 -6.78
C ASP A 31 3.25 -4.05 -6.36
N HIS A 32 2.32 -3.24 -5.85
CA HIS A 32 2.64 -1.90 -5.35
C HIS A 32 3.35 -1.90 -3.99
N GLU A 33 3.47 -3.04 -3.32
CA GLU A 33 4.02 -3.16 -1.96
C GLU A 33 5.34 -3.97 -1.95
N ALA A 34 5.90 -4.25 -3.14
CA ALA A 34 7.20 -4.89 -3.26
C ALA A 34 8.29 -4.04 -2.58
N THR A 35 9.22 -4.71 -1.91
CA THR A 35 10.29 -4.06 -1.16
C THR A 35 11.22 -3.28 -2.09
N LEU A 36 11.40 -1.99 -1.81
CA LEU A 36 12.29 -1.12 -2.59
C LEU A 36 13.76 -1.54 -2.43
N GLY A 37 14.52 -1.52 -3.53
CA GLY A 37 15.95 -1.86 -3.53
C GLY A 37 16.26 -3.35 -3.29
N GLY A 38 15.24 -4.21 -3.24
CA GLY A 38 15.36 -5.64 -3.01
C GLY A 38 15.00 -6.49 -4.23
N GLY A 39 15.42 -7.75 -4.21
CA GLY A 39 14.90 -8.77 -5.12
C GLY A 39 13.60 -9.35 -4.57
N THR A 40 12.56 -9.36 -5.38
CA THR A 40 11.27 -9.97 -5.04
C THR A 40 10.97 -11.08 -6.02
N LEU A 41 10.43 -12.19 -5.53
CA LEU A 41 9.96 -13.31 -6.35
C LEU A 41 8.45 -13.47 -6.21
N TRP A 42 7.79 -13.79 -7.31
CA TRP A 42 6.35 -14.05 -7.37
C TRP A 42 6.04 -15.36 -8.06
N ARG A 43 4.90 -15.95 -7.71
CA ARG A 43 4.29 -17.06 -8.44
C ARG A 43 2.79 -16.85 -8.60
N ALA A 44 2.21 -17.53 -9.57
CA ALA A 44 0.78 -17.60 -9.79
C ALA A 44 0.22 -18.93 -9.26
N VAL A 45 -0.87 -18.85 -8.50
CA VAL A 45 -1.63 -20.00 -7.99
C VAL A 45 -3.02 -19.97 -8.64
N PRO A 46 -3.29 -20.85 -9.62
CA PRO A 46 -4.59 -20.83 -10.29
C PRO A 46 -5.73 -21.26 -9.37
N THR A 47 -6.92 -20.69 -9.58
CA THR A 47 -8.14 -21.10 -8.88
C THR A 47 -9.19 -21.59 -9.89
N HIS A 48 -9.66 -22.81 -9.66
CA HIS A 48 -10.72 -23.44 -10.45
C HIS A 48 -12.10 -22.89 -10.10
N PHE A 49 -13.12 -23.16 -10.93
CA PHE A 49 -14.49 -22.66 -10.72
C PHE A 49 -15.14 -23.21 -9.45
N ASP A 50 -14.72 -24.39 -9.01
CA ASP A 50 -15.15 -25.03 -7.76
C ASP A 50 -14.39 -24.51 -6.52
N GLY A 51 -13.52 -23.51 -6.70
CA GLY A 51 -12.70 -22.92 -5.65
C GLY A 51 -11.42 -23.70 -5.32
N THR A 52 -11.16 -24.83 -5.96
CA THR A 52 -9.93 -25.60 -5.73
C THR A 52 -8.71 -24.88 -6.33
N GLU A 53 -7.56 -25.01 -5.67
CA GLU A 53 -6.29 -24.48 -6.17
C GLU A 53 -5.63 -25.46 -7.14
N GLY A 54 -5.14 -24.93 -8.25
CA GLY A 54 -4.34 -25.67 -9.22
C GLY A 54 -2.86 -25.68 -8.85
N THR A 55 -2.04 -26.35 -9.66
CA THR A 55 -0.58 -26.35 -9.50
C THR A 55 -0.01 -24.93 -9.65
N PRO A 56 0.75 -24.41 -8.66
CA PRO A 56 1.41 -23.12 -8.78
C PRO A 56 2.44 -23.07 -9.91
N SER A 57 2.64 -21.89 -10.50
CA SER A 57 3.74 -21.65 -11.43
C SER A 57 5.10 -21.68 -10.74
N GLU A 58 6.17 -21.73 -11.53
CA GLU A 58 7.51 -21.41 -11.06
C GLU A 58 7.58 -19.95 -10.58
N TYR A 59 8.56 -19.67 -9.72
CA TYR A 59 8.85 -18.31 -9.27
C TYR A 59 9.53 -17.50 -10.37
N VAL A 60 9.08 -16.26 -10.55
CA VAL A 60 9.72 -15.26 -11.39
C VAL A 60 10.18 -14.10 -10.51
N GLY A 61 11.38 -13.60 -10.75
CA GLY A 61 12.01 -12.58 -9.92
C GLY A 61 12.32 -11.28 -10.66
N ALA A 62 12.28 -10.18 -9.92
CA ALA A 62 12.78 -8.88 -10.38
C ALA A 62 13.43 -8.12 -9.22
N VAL A 63 14.34 -7.21 -9.55
CA VAL A 63 14.91 -6.27 -8.59
C VAL A 63 14.11 -4.98 -8.67
N ILE A 64 13.54 -4.56 -7.54
CA ILE A 64 12.82 -3.31 -7.44
C ILE A 64 13.83 -2.16 -7.27
N PRO A 65 13.75 -1.09 -8.07
CA PRO A 65 14.63 0.06 -7.91
C PRO A 65 14.59 0.61 -6.47
N ALA A 66 15.76 0.95 -5.95
CA ALA A 66 15.86 1.65 -4.67
C ALA A 66 15.44 3.12 -4.83
N LEU A 67 15.02 3.74 -3.72
CA LEU A 67 14.86 5.18 -3.62
C LEU A 67 16.13 5.82 -3.05
N SER A 68 16.34 7.09 -3.39
CA SER A 68 17.35 7.94 -2.76
C SER A 68 16.87 8.43 -1.39
N ASP A 69 17.81 8.79 -0.53
CA ASP A 69 17.51 9.36 0.79
C ASP A 69 16.60 10.61 0.73
N GLY A 70 15.74 10.75 1.73
CA GLY A 70 14.74 11.83 1.85
C GLY A 70 13.52 11.70 0.93
N TRP A 71 13.42 10.64 0.13
CA TRP A 71 12.23 10.35 -0.68
C TRP A 71 11.43 9.19 -0.10
N ALA A 72 10.12 9.23 -0.27
CA ALA A 72 9.23 8.12 0.07
C ALA A 72 8.13 8.00 -0.98
N TRP A 73 7.72 6.77 -1.27
CA TRP A 73 6.47 6.54 -1.98
C TRP A 73 5.32 6.56 -1.00
N LEU A 74 4.29 7.34 -1.30
CA LEU A 74 2.97 7.24 -0.67
C LEU A 74 2.02 6.59 -1.67
N LYS A 75 1.43 5.47 -1.30
CA LYS A 75 0.63 4.63 -2.21
C LYS A 75 -0.72 4.34 -1.56
N PRO A 76 -1.80 5.03 -1.99
CA PRO A 76 -3.12 4.74 -1.45
C PRO A 76 -3.56 3.34 -1.88
N VAL A 77 -4.16 2.61 -0.94
CA VAL A 77 -4.57 1.22 -1.15
C VAL A 77 -5.79 1.14 -2.07
N SER A 78 -6.70 2.11 -1.95
CA SER A 78 -7.93 2.18 -2.74
C SER A 78 -7.69 2.54 -4.20
N ASP A 79 -6.63 3.26 -4.56
CA ASP A 79 -6.37 3.67 -5.93
C ASP A 79 -4.87 3.85 -6.18
N PRO A 80 -4.13 2.76 -6.47
CA PRO A 80 -2.68 2.82 -6.63
C PRO A 80 -2.17 3.78 -7.71
N ASP A 81 -3.02 4.22 -8.66
CA ASP A 81 -2.65 5.17 -9.71
C ASP A 81 -2.46 6.58 -9.17
N LYS A 82 -3.00 6.86 -7.99
CA LYS A 82 -2.77 8.09 -7.24
C LYS A 82 -1.48 8.06 -6.44
N ALA A 83 -0.65 7.02 -6.53
CA ALA A 83 0.62 6.96 -5.83
C ALA A 83 1.52 8.16 -6.16
N MET A 84 2.17 8.69 -5.14
CA MET A 84 3.05 9.86 -5.27
C MET A 84 4.42 9.58 -4.67
N LEU A 85 5.46 9.94 -5.42
CA LEU A 85 6.82 10.01 -4.91
C LEU A 85 7.03 11.40 -4.30
N LEU A 86 7.27 11.44 -2.99
CA LEU A 86 7.32 12.69 -2.24
C LEU A 86 8.63 12.80 -1.47
N LYS A 87 9.17 14.02 -1.39
CA LYS A 87 10.28 14.30 -0.48
C LYS A 87 9.73 14.47 0.92
N VAL A 88 10.13 13.61 1.84
CA VAL A 88 9.58 13.54 3.19
C VAL A 88 10.72 13.72 4.19
N GLU A 89 10.55 14.61 5.16
CA GLU A 89 11.48 14.72 6.28
C GLU A 89 11.41 13.42 7.11
N PRO A 90 12.55 12.80 7.48
CA PRO A 90 12.54 11.59 8.28
C PRO A 90 11.77 11.80 9.60
N PRO A 91 10.70 11.03 9.86
CA PRO A 91 9.96 11.09 11.11
C PRO A 91 10.72 10.43 12.27
N ASP A 92 10.47 10.93 13.48
CA ASP A 92 10.69 10.16 14.71
C ASP A 92 9.50 9.23 14.95
N LEU A 93 9.75 7.95 15.21
CA LEU A 93 8.70 6.99 15.55
C LEU A 93 8.57 6.87 17.07
N SER A 94 7.39 7.18 17.60
CA SER A 94 7.07 7.01 19.02
C SER A 94 6.04 5.90 19.19
N TYR A 95 6.39 4.90 19.98
CA TYR A 95 5.52 3.80 20.35
C TYR A 95 5.04 4.00 21.79
N ASP A 96 3.75 3.81 22.03
CA ASP A 96 3.20 3.91 23.38
C ASP A 96 3.67 2.75 24.28
N ALA A 97 3.56 2.98 25.60
CA ALA A 97 4.03 2.05 26.60
C ALA A 97 3.27 0.72 26.54
N ARG A 98 4.02 -0.39 26.49
CA ARG A 98 3.49 -1.76 26.36
C ARG A 98 3.05 -2.41 27.68
N VAL A 99 3.16 -1.67 28.77
CA VAL A 99 3.10 -2.23 30.12
C VAL A 99 2.15 -1.40 30.95
N ASP A 100 1.01 -1.99 31.28
CA ASP A 100 0.12 -1.46 32.29
C ASP A 100 0.52 -2.03 33.64
N THR A 101 0.94 -1.14 34.56
CA THR A 101 1.31 -1.51 35.92
C THR A 101 0.21 -1.14 36.90
N THR A 102 -0.24 -2.10 37.69
CA THR A 102 -1.18 -1.89 38.79
C THR A 102 -0.49 -2.11 40.12
N SER A 103 -0.56 -1.12 41.02
CA SER A 103 -0.06 -1.25 42.37
C SER A 103 -0.99 -2.12 43.21
N ILE A 104 -0.44 -3.15 43.86
CA ILE A 104 -1.19 -4.04 44.75
C ILE A 104 -0.85 -3.66 46.20
N ALA A 105 -1.87 -3.33 46.99
CA ALA A 105 -1.70 -2.98 48.40
C ALA A 105 -1.00 -4.10 49.17
N GLY A 106 0.11 -3.78 49.83
CA GLY A 106 0.93 -4.73 50.59
C GLY A 106 1.98 -5.49 49.76
N SER A 107 2.05 -5.31 48.44
CA SER A 107 3.11 -5.87 47.60
C SER A 107 4.29 -4.90 47.47
N ALA A 108 5.52 -5.43 47.54
CA ALA A 108 6.73 -4.66 47.27
C ALA A 108 6.97 -4.38 45.77
N ARG A 109 6.20 -5.03 44.89
CA ARG A 109 6.32 -4.90 43.43
C ARG A 109 4.92 -4.78 42.79
N PRO A 110 4.74 -3.91 41.79
CA PRO A 110 3.48 -3.82 41.06
C PRO A 110 3.24 -5.11 40.26
N ALA A 111 1.97 -5.42 40.01
CA ALA A 111 1.62 -6.34 38.94
C ALA A 111 1.69 -5.61 37.60
N ALA A 112 2.13 -6.29 36.56
CA ALA A 112 2.24 -5.74 35.22
C ALA A 112 1.54 -6.67 34.23
N THR A 113 0.72 -6.12 33.35
CA THR A 113 0.27 -6.78 32.12
C THR A 113 1.09 -6.24 30.96
N TRP A 114 1.46 -7.12 30.04
CA TRP A 114 2.19 -6.76 28.84
C TRP A 114 1.31 -7.06 27.63
N ASP A 115 1.20 -6.11 26.71
CA ASP A 115 0.38 -6.26 25.50
C ASP A 115 1.25 -6.29 24.23
N VAL A 116 0.59 -6.66 23.12
CA VAL A 116 1.09 -6.51 21.76
C VAL A 116 1.36 -5.03 21.49
N LEU A 117 2.45 -4.76 20.78
CA LEU A 117 2.84 -3.40 20.43
C LEU A 117 1.72 -2.74 19.61
N GLU A 118 1.11 -1.68 20.14
CA GLU A 118 0.17 -0.87 19.37
C GLU A 118 0.89 -0.12 18.24
N GLY A 119 0.14 0.27 17.21
CA GLY A 119 0.65 1.10 16.12
C GLY A 119 1.24 2.41 16.67
N PHE A 120 2.28 2.91 16.02
CA PHE A 120 2.84 4.21 16.39
C PHE A 120 2.00 5.34 15.80
N THR A 121 2.06 6.50 16.45
CA THR A 121 1.64 7.77 15.84
C THR A 121 2.88 8.62 15.58
N THR A 122 2.96 9.25 14.41
CA THR A 122 4.04 10.17 14.06
C THR A 122 3.53 11.29 13.17
N GLN A 123 4.40 12.22 12.78
CA GLN A 123 4.12 13.27 11.80
C GLN A 123 5.05 13.12 10.61
N LEU A 124 4.47 13.05 9.42
CA LEU A 124 5.22 13.22 8.19
C LEU A 124 5.14 14.67 7.73
N ARG A 125 6.24 15.16 7.17
CA ARG A 125 6.38 16.53 6.68
C ARG A 125 6.94 16.52 5.28
N SER A 126 6.35 17.34 4.41
CA SER A 126 6.85 17.55 3.06
C SER A 126 6.74 19.01 2.63
N LEU A 127 7.76 19.46 1.89
CA LEU A 127 7.76 20.76 1.24
C LEU A 127 7.18 20.61 -0.17
N VAL A 128 6.00 21.21 -0.37
CA VAL A 128 5.31 21.22 -1.66
C VAL A 128 5.31 22.63 -2.21
N ARG A 129 5.75 22.77 -3.46
CA ARG A 129 5.85 24.07 -4.14
C ARG A 129 4.66 24.36 -5.04
N GLU A 130 4.20 23.35 -5.77
CA GLU A 130 3.22 23.53 -6.84
C GLU A 130 1.82 23.20 -6.34
N LYS A 131 0.85 24.09 -6.60
CA LYS A 131 -0.55 23.86 -6.20
C LYS A 131 -1.13 22.54 -6.73
N PRO A 132 -0.89 22.13 -7.99
CA PRO A 132 -1.37 20.83 -8.47
C PRO A 132 -0.83 19.64 -7.66
N VAL A 133 0.45 19.68 -7.24
CA VAL A 133 1.05 18.63 -6.40
C VAL A 133 0.43 18.63 -5.01
N ALA A 134 0.13 19.81 -4.47
CA ALA A 134 -0.56 19.92 -3.18
C ALA A 134 -1.99 19.36 -3.25
N ASP A 135 -2.73 19.66 -4.32
CA ASP A 135 -4.08 19.14 -4.51
C ASP A 135 -4.04 17.61 -4.66
N GLN A 136 -3.07 17.07 -5.42
CA GLN A 136 -2.83 15.62 -5.53
C GLN A 136 -2.50 14.97 -4.19
N LEU A 137 -1.63 15.59 -3.38
CA LEU A 137 -1.29 15.08 -2.06
C LEU A 137 -2.52 15.00 -1.16
N MET A 138 -3.36 16.04 -1.15
CA MET A 138 -4.59 16.03 -0.36
C MET A 138 -5.56 14.95 -0.83
N THR A 139 -5.75 14.80 -2.15
CA THR A 139 -6.56 13.72 -2.72
C THR A 139 -6.03 12.34 -2.31
N LEU A 140 -4.72 12.10 -2.45
CA LEU A 140 -4.08 10.86 -2.03
C LEU A 140 -4.33 10.56 -0.55
N LEU A 141 -4.12 11.55 0.32
CA LEU A 141 -4.27 11.34 1.75
C LEU A 141 -5.75 11.09 2.14
N ASP A 142 -6.71 11.59 1.34
CA ASP A 142 -8.16 11.38 1.52
C ASP A 142 -8.68 10.04 1.01
N GLU A 143 -7.87 9.24 0.31
CA GLU A 143 -8.22 7.92 -0.21
C GLU A 143 -8.41 6.84 0.88
N GLY A 144 -7.98 7.12 2.12
CA GLY A 144 -8.07 6.18 3.25
C GLY A 144 -6.71 5.56 3.59
N PRO A 145 -6.58 4.23 3.73
CA PRO A 145 -5.31 3.57 4.01
C PRO A 145 -4.24 3.87 2.94
N VAL A 146 -3.07 4.30 3.38
CA VAL A 146 -1.91 4.60 2.53
C VAL A 146 -0.71 3.80 3.00
N LEU A 147 0.01 3.18 2.06
CA LEU A 147 1.33 2.60 2.30
C LEU A 147 2.39 3.68 2.12
N ALA A 148 3.19 3.92 3.16
CA ALA A 148 4.44 4.67 3.06
C ALA A 148 5.61 3.68 2.87
N GLN A 149 6.36 3.84 1.80
CA GLN A 149 7.61 3.08 1.59
C GLN A 149 8.81 4.01 1.55
N PHE A 150 9.78 3.70 2.39
CA PHE A 150 11.01 4.48 2.55
C PHE A 150 12.21 3.73 1.94
N PRO A 151 13.27 4.43 1.52
CA PRO A 151 14.50 3.77 1.14
C PRO A 151 15.09 3.06 2.36
N ALA A 152 15.70 1.88 2.14
CA ALA A 152 16.33 1.11 3.21
C ALA A 152 17.36 1.92 4.03
N CYS A 153 18.02 2.91 3.42
CA CYS A 153 18.98 3.79 4.11
C CYS A 153 18.34 4.74 5.12
N ALA A 154 17.03 4.98 5.07
CA ALA A 154 16.32 5.78 6.07
C ALA A 154 16.19 5.06 7.42
N GLY A 155 16.40 3.73 7.47
CA GLY A 155 16.24 2.95 8.69
C GLY A 155 14.81 2.90 9.23
N LEU A 156 13.83 3.30 8.41
CA LEU A 156 12.41 3.25 8.72
C LEU A 156 11.78 2.01 8.08
N PRO A 157 10.89 1.30 8.77
CA PRO A 157 10.11 0.25 8.13
C PRO A 157 9.13 0.86 7.12
N ASP A 158 8.72 0.06 6.14
CA ASP A 158 7.50 0.35 5.37
C ASP A 158 6.28 0.14 6.28
N PHE A 159 5.27 1.00 6.20
CA PHE A 159 4.09 0.89 7.04
C PHE A 159 2.84 1.44 6.37
N TYR A 160 1.68 0.91 6.77
CA TYR A 160 0.38 1.44 6.40
C TYR A 160 -0.07 2.45 7.45
N PHE A 161 -0.78 3.47 7.00
CA PHE A 161 -1.33 4.48 7.89
C PHE A 161 -2.65 5.04 7.37
N ILE A 162 -3.40 5.66 8.28
CA ILE A 162 -4.47 6.60 7.96
C ILE A 162 -4.02 7.98 8.39
N ARG A 163 -4.34 9.00 7.58
CA ARG A 163 -4.03 10.38 7.95
C ARG A 163 -4.88 10.82 9.15
N GLY A 164 -4.26 11.48 10.10
CA GLY A 164 -4.97 12.27 11.09
C GLY A 164 -5.12 13.72 10.63
N LYS A 165 -4.80 14.65 11.53
CA LYS A 165 -4.83 16.08 11.24
C LYS A 165 -3.80 16.43 10.17
N VAL A 166 -4.14 17.38 9.30
CA VAL A 166 -3.20 18.01 8.36
C VAL A 166 -3.04 19.47 8.77
N ASP A 167 -1.79 19.88 9.00
CA ASP A 167 -1.38 21.24 9.26
C ASP A 167 -0.66 21.80 8.03
N LEU A 168 -0.99 23.06 7.71
CA LEU A 168 -0.40 23.80 6.60
C LEU A 168 0.38 24.99 7.12
N GLU A 169 1.70 24.99 6.92
CA GLU A 169 2.57 26.10 7.28
C GLU A 169 3.08 26.81 6.02
N HIS A 170 2.95 28.14 5.99
CA HIS A 170 3.58 28.96 4.97
C HIS A 170 5.06 29.13 5.32
N VAL A 171 5.95 28.63 4.46
CA VAL A 171 7.39 28.81 4.64
C VAL A 171 7.75 30.13 3.99
N HIS A 172 7.85 31.19 4.79
CA HIS A 172 8.24 32.50 4.30
C HIS A 172 9.74 32.55 3.98
N TRP A 173 10.07 32.34 2.71
CA TRP A 173 11.36 32.69 2.13
C TRP A 173 11.10 33.44 0.82
N ASP A 174 11.74 34.60 0.68
CA ASP A 174 11.70 35.55 -0.45
C ASP A 174 11.06 35.02 -1.75
N GLY A 175 9.81 35.44 -2.01
CA GLY A 175 9.18 35.39 -3.34
C GLY A 175 8.71 34.03 -3.85
N TYR A 176 8.90 32.93 -3.11
CA TYR A 176 8.46 31.60 -3.55
C TYR A 176 7.36 31.00 -2.64
N PRO A 177 6.27 30.45 -3.21
CA PRO A 177 5.12 29.96 -2.45
C PRO A 177 5.35 28.55 -1.89
N TRP A 178 6.46 28.31 -1.18
CA TRP A 178 6.67 27.02 -0.52
C TRP A 178 5.67 26.83 0.61
N ARG A 179 5.04 25.66 0.63
CA ARG A 179 4.14 25.24 1.70
C ARG A 179 4.69 23.98 2.33
N ARG A 180 4.83 23.99 3.64
CA ARG A 180 5.12 22.77 4.39
C ARG A 180 3.77 22.15 4.75
N TYR A 181 3.54 20.96 4.23
CA TYR A 181 2.44 20.10 4.61
C TYR A 181 2.95 19.17 5.70
N GLN A 182 2.25 19.16 6.83
CA GLN A 182 2.49 18.24 7.93
C GLN A 182 1.21 17.47 8.16
N TRP A 183 1.30 16.16 8.33
CA TRP A 183 0.14 15.37 8.69
C TRP A 183 0.47 14.30 9.70
N ASP A 184 -0.49 14.07 10.59
CA ASP A 184 -0.41 12.98 11.54
C ASP A 184 -0.58 11.66 10.78
N VAL A 185 0.23 10.69 11.16
CA VAL A 185 0.27 9.34 10.64
C VAL A 185 -0.08 8.42 11.78
N ILE A 186 -1.22 7.76 11.66
CA ILE A 186 -1.68 6.73 12.59
C ILE A 186 -1.41 5.40 11.92
N SER A 187 -0.40 4.67 12.42
CA SER A 187 -0.05 3.37 11.84
C SER A 187 -1.20 2.38 12.01
N ILE A 188 -1.44 1.61 10.96
CA ILE A 188 -2.42 0.52 10.96
C ILE A 188 -1.75 -0.75 10.43
N ASP A 189 -2.35 -1.90 10.73
CA ASP A 189 -1.97 -3.14 10.09
C ASP A 189 -2.17 -3.08 8.58
N ARG A 190 -1.43 -3.92 7.86
CA ARG A 190 -1.63 -4.15 6.43
C ARG A 190 -3.11 -4.50 6.20
N PRO A 191 -3.88 -3.69 5.45
CA PRO A 191 -5.29 -3.97 5.23
C PRO A 191 -5.48 -5.35 4.60
N ASP A 192 -6.55 -6.05 4.95
CA ASP A 192 -6.86 -7.33 4.31
C ASP A 192 -7.05 -7.12 2.80
N THR A 193 -6.73 -8.16 2.04
CA THR A 193 -7.04 -8.27 0.61
C THR A 193 -8.41 -8.87 0.36
N THR A 194 -9.06 -9.44 1.38
CA THR A 194 -10.47 -9.86 1.31
C THR A 194 -11.34 -8.70 0.86
N ASP A 195 -12.21 -8.94 -0.12
CA ASP A 195 -13.10 -7.95 -0.74
C ASP A 195 -12.38 -6.74 -1.40
N SER A 196 -11.05 -6.79 -1.56
CA SER A 196 -10.36 -5.81 -2.41
C SER A 196 -10.94 -5.93 -3.82
N PRO A 197 -11.36 -4.82 -4.44
CA PRO A 197 -11.89 -4.87 -5.79
C PRO A 197 -10.84 -5.45 -6.75
N LEU A 198 -11.31 -6.09 -7.82
CA LEU A 198 -10.39 -6.66 -8.80
C LEU A 198 -9.70 -5.53 -9.56
N ARG A 199 -8.36 -5.56 -9.61
CA ARG A 199 -7.58 -4.59 -10.38
C ARG A 199 -7.26 -5.15 -11.76
N ILE A 200 -7.66 -4.43 -12.80
CA ILE A 200 -7.23 -4.66 -14.18
C ILE A 200 -6.21 -3.58 -14.50
N PRO A 201 -4.95 -3.91 -14.87
CA PRO A 201 -3.97 -2.98 -15.41
C PRO A 201 -4.50 -1.79 -16.19
N ASP A 202 -3.93 -0.61 -15.90
CA ASP A 202 -4.27 0.66 -16.55
C ASP A 202 -5.73 1.16 -16.37
N LEU A 203 -6.56 0.48 -15.58
CA LEU A 203 -7.94 0.87 -15.28
C LEU A 203 -8.19 1.10 -13.78
N SER A 204 -8.88 2.19 -13.44
CA SER A 204 -9.32 2.46 -12.07
C SER A 204 -10.31 1.40 -11.56
N TYR A 205 -10.38 1.20 -10.25
CA TYR A 205 -11.34 0.27 -9.66
C TYR A 205 -12.79 0.64 -10.00
N ASP A 206 -13.15 1.93 -9.99
CA ASP A 206 -14.47 2.41 -10.42
C ASP A 206 -14.81 2.00 -11.85
N THR A 207 -13.82 2.01 -12.75
CA THR A 207 -14.01 1.58 -14.14
C THR A 207 -14.26 0.09 -14.22
N VAL A 208 -13.47 -0.71 -13.50
CA VAL A 208 -13.65 -2.16 -13.45
C VAL A 208 -15.01 -2.52 -12.84
N GLU A 209 -15.39 -1.90 -11.73
CA GLU A 209 -16.67 -2.15 -11.07
C GLU A 209 -17.86 -1.78 -11.96
N ARG A 210 -17.78 -0.64 -12.67
CA ARG A 210 -18.84 -0.19 -13.59
C ARG A 210 -19.00 -1.11 -14.80
N ASP A 211 -17.89 -1.50 -15.42
CA ASP A 211 -17.91 -2.13 -16.75
C ASP A 211 -17.86 -3.66 -16.69
N TRP A 212 -17.23 -4.23 -15.66
CA TRP A 212 -17.09 -5.68 -15.47
C TRP A 212 -17.29 -6.07 -14.01
N THR A 213 -18.53 -6.43 -13.67
CA THR A 213 -18.89 -6.97 -12.35
C THR A 213 -18.64 -8.47 -12.23
N THR A 214 -18.49 -9.18 -13.35
CA THR A 214 -18.32 -10.65 -13.37
C THR A 214 -17.25 -11.09 -14.36
N TYR A 215 -16.66 -12.26 -14.12
CA TYR A 215 -15.70 -12.86 -15.04
C TYR A 215 -16.30 -13.08 -16.43
N ASP A 216 -17.55 -13.54 -16.52
CA ASP A 216 -18.21 -13.82 -17.80
C ASP A 216 -18.41 -12.54 -18.63
N GLN A 217 -18.69 -11.40 -17.99
CA GLN A 217 -18.73 -10.10 -18.66
C GLN A 217 -17.35 -9.75 -19.23
N LEU A 218 -16.28 -9.85 -18.44
CA LEU A 218 -14.94 -9.56 -18.94
C LEU A 218 -14.53 -10.51 -20.07
N ALA A 219 -14.77 -11.82 -19.92
CA ALA A 219 -14.40 -12.83 -20.91
C ALA A 219 -15.20 -12.70 -22.22
N ALA A 220 -16.42 -12.14 -22.16
CA ALA A 220 -17.20 -11.81 -23.35
C ALA A 220 -16.67 -10.57 -24.08
N THR A 221 -16.11 -9.60 -23.35
CA THR A 221 -15.52 -8.38 -23.93
C THR A 221 -14.10 -8.63 -24.46
N VAL A 222 -13.31 -9.46 -23.78
CA VAL A 222 -11.87 -9.60 -24.02
C VAL A 222 -11.47 -11.07 -24.10
N THR A 223 -10.85 -11.44 -25.22
CA THR A 223 -10.39 -12.82 -25.47
C THR A 223 -9.12 -13.19 -24.70
N SER A 224 -8.30 -12.20 -24.32
CA SER A 224 -7.15 -12.34 -23.42
C SER A 224 -6.75 -10.97 -22.87
N TYR A 225 -6.09 -10.92 -21.70
CA TYR A 225 -5.62 -9.67 -21.09
C TYR A 225 -4.77 -8.79 -22.02
N ASN A 226 -3.97 -9.39 -22.91
CA ASN A 226 -3.11 -8.65 -23.83
C ASN A 226 -3.88 -7.66 -24.71
N LYS A 227 -5.15 -7.95 -25.03
CA LYS A 227 -5.99 -7.03 -25.83
C LYS A 227 -6.46 -5.79 -25.07
N LEU A 228 -6.48 -5.82 -23.74
CA LEU A 228 -6.79 -4.64 -22.92
C LEU A 228 -5.60 -3.66 -22.86
N LEU A 229 -4.40 -4.14 -23.15
CA LEU A 229 -3.15 -3.38 -23.11
C LEU A 229 -2.73 -2.87 -24.51
N GLU A 230 -3.50 -3.17 -25.55
CA GLU A 230 -3.31 -2.63 -26.90
C GLU A 230 -3.97 -1.23 -26.99
N PRO A 231 -3.24 -0.18 -27.41
CA PRO A 231 -3.75 1.20 -27.48
C PRO A 231 -4.78 1.42 -28.59
#